data_AF-A0A9W6CQ64-F1
#
_entry.id   AF-A0A9W6CQ64-F1
#
_cell.length_a   1.000
_cell.length_b   1.000
_cell.length_c   1.000
_cell.angle_alpha   90.00
_cell.angle_beta   90.00
_cell.angle_gamma   90.00
#
_symmetry.space_group_name_H-M   'P 1'
#
loop_
_entity.id
_entity.type
_entity.pdbx_description
1 polymer ?
#
loop_
_entity_poly.entity_id
_entity_poly.type
_entity_poly.pdbx_seq_one_letter_code
_entity_poly.pdbx_strand_id
1 'polypeptide(L)'
;MATTVTGPAAHDGDPTPAQLFEAGDIVGLLRACHERRLEREGIPMILGLADERGTIPASTQTAQLDEAATLLDVSERYHEALVPWARDDDEGAVITVMQALAYTHFAPGALLIADTAGQKDD
;
A
#
# COMPACT_ATOMS: atom_id res chain seq x y z
N MET A 1 -23.95 12.17 0.93
CA MET A 1 -24.43 10.77 0.87
C MET A 1 -23.27 9.92 0.42
N ALA A 2 -22.75 9.04 1.27
CA ALA A 2 -21.65 8.16 0.92
C ALA A 2 -22.21 6.92 0.21
N THR A 3 -21.90 6.76 -1.07
CA THR A 3 -22.29 5.59 -1.85
C THR A 3 -21.28 4.48 -1.55
N THR A 4 -21.70 3.49 -0.76
CA THR A 4 -20.94 2.25 -0.56
C THR A 4 -21.01 1.43 -1.85
N VAL A 5 -19.91 1.42 -2.61
CA VAL A 5 -19.75 0.54 -3.77
C VAL A 5 -19.51 -0.88 -3.25
N THR A 6 -20.48 -1.76 -3.46
CA THR A 6 -20.34 -3.19 -3.14
C THR A 6 -19.83 -3.89 -4.40
N GLY A 7 -18.52 -4.13 -4.46
CA GLY A 7 -17.91 -4.96 -5.51
C GLY A 7 -18.24 -6.45 -5.28
N PRO A 8 -18.15 -7.30 -6.32
CA PRO A 8 -18.31 -8.74 -6.14
C PRO A 8 -17.26 -9.26 -5.15
N ALA A 9 -17.70 -10.11 -4.21
CA ALA A 9 -16.85 -10.73 -3.21
C ALA A 9 -15.61 -11.32 -3.89
N ALA A 10 -14.43 -10.87 -3.46
CA ALA A 10 -13.21 -11.63 -3.71
C ALA A 10 -13.48 -13.06 -3.19
N HIS A 11 -13.16 -14.05 -4.02
CA HIS A 11 -13.33 -15.49 -3.80
C HIS A 11 -13.72 -15.87 -2.37
N ASP A 12 -15.00 -16.20 -2.14
CA ASP A 12 -15.49 -16.65 -0.82
C ASP A 12 -14.64 -17.87 -0.37
N GLY A 13 -13.68 -17.62 0.53
CA GLY A 13 -12.82 -18.65 1.13
C GLY A 13 -11.30 -18.48 0.91
N ASP A 14 -10.85 -17.63 -0.02
CA ASP A 14 -9.41 -17.40 -0.22
C ASP A 14 -8.85 -16.36 0.76
N PRO A 15 -7.61 -16.52 1.26
CA PRO A 15 -7.00 -15.57 2.18
C PRO A 15 -6.76 -14.21 1.50
N THR A 16 -7.05 -13.13 2.22
CA THR A 16 -6.84 -11.76 1.72
C THR A 16 -5.34 -11.44 1.62
N PRO A 17 -4.93 -10.44 0.82
CA PRO A 17 -3.55 -9.97 0.77
C PRO A 17 -2.97 -9.62 2.17
N ALA A 18 -3.78 -9.03 3.05
CA ALA A 18 -3.37 -8.73 4.42
C ALA A 18 -3.08 -10.01 5.23
N GLN A 19 -3.94 -11.03 5.11
CA GLN A 19 -3.75 -12.32 5.78
C GLN A 19 -2.52 -13.09 5.25
N LEU A 20 -2.27 -13.02 3.94
CA LEU A 20 -1.08 -13.61 3.32
C LEU A 20 0.20 -12.90 3.77
N PHE A 21 0.17 -11.57 3.88
CA PHE A 21 1.29 -10.78 4.38
C PHE A 21 1.59 -11.10 5.86
N GLU A 22 0.56 -11.13 6.72
CA GLU A 22 0.71 -11.51 8.14
C GLU A 22 1.24 -12.93 8.33
N ALA A 23 0.84 -13.86 7.45
CA ALA A 23 1.33 -15.24 7.46
C ALA A 23 2.76 -15.40 6.91
N GLY A 24 3.35 -14.33 6.34
CA GLY A 24 4.65 -14.38 5.67
C GLY A 24 4.62 -15.15 4.34
N ASP A 25 3.45 -15.43 3.77
CA ASP A 25 3.32 -16.10 2.48
C ASP A 25 3.46 -15.10 1.34
N ILE A 26 4.70 -14.70 1.09
CA ILE A 26 5.07 -13.71 0.08
C ILE A 26 4.72 -14.17 -1.34
N VAL A 27 4.91 -15.46 -1.65
CA VAL A 27 4.62 -16.00 -2.97
C VAL A 27 3.11 -16.05 -3.20
N GLY A 28 2.33 -16.45 -2.19
CA GLY A 28 0.88 -16.39 -2.20
C GLY A 28 0.36 -14.97 -2.35
N LEU A 29 0.93 -14.01 -1.61
CA LEU A 29 0.60 -12.58 -1.71
C LEU A 29 0.81 -12.05 -3.13
N LEU A 30 2.00 -12.27 -3.70
CA LEU A 30 2.31 -11.80 -5.05
C LEU A 30 1.39 -12.46 -6.08
N ARG A 31 1.14 -13.77 -5.98
CA ARG A 31 0.21 -14.46 -6.87
C ARG A 31 -1.20 -13.88 -6.77
N ALA A 32 -1.70 -13.70 -5.55
CA ALA A 32 -3.01 -13.11 -5.32
C ALA A 32 -3.11 -11.70 -5.93
N CYS A 33 -2.04 -10.89 -5.85
CA CYS A 33 -2.00 -9.58 -6.49
C CYS A 33 -2.06 -9.67 -8.03
N HIS A 34 -1.35 -10.62 -8.65
CA HIS A 34 -1.29 -10.79 -10.10
C HIS A 34 -2.54 -11.46 -10.71
N GLU A 35 -3.27 -12.27 -9.93
CA GLU A 35 -4.48 -12.97 -10.40
C GLU A 35 -5.74 -12.09 -10.37
N ARG A 36 -5.67 -10.89 -9.78
CA ARG A 36 -6.79 -9.94 -9.77
C ARG A 36 -7.13 -9.49 -11.19
N ARG A 37 -8.39 -9.68 -11.57
CA ARG A 37 -8.89 -9.31 -12.90
C ARG A 37 -9.02 -7.79 -12.99
N LEU A 38 -8.10 -7.18 -13.73
CA LEU A 38 -8.07 -5.76 -14.08
C LEU A 38 -9.43 -5.20 -14.52
N GLU A 39 -10.19 -5.99 -15.28
CA GLU A 39 -11.51 -5.65 -15.82
C GLU A 39 -12.60 -5.45 -14.75
N ARG A 40 -12.41 -6.01 -13.54
CA ARG A 40 -13.43 -6.04 -12.49
C ARG A 40 -13.11 -5.10 -11.33
N GLU A 41 -11.83 -4.93 -11.04
CA GLU A 41 -11.37 -4.28 -9.80
C GLU A 41 -10.62 -2.97 -10.07
N GLY A 42 -10.22 -2.73 -11.33
CA GLY A 42 -9.38 -1.60 -11.71
C GLY A 42 -7.93 -1.78 -11.26
N ILE A 43 -7.03 -0.95 -11.82
CA ILE A 43 -5.64 -0.84 -11.36
C ILE A 43 -5.63 0.23 -10.26
N PRO A 44 -5.17 -0.07 -9.03
CA PRO A 44 -4.87 0.97 -8.06
C PRO A 44 -3.78 1.86 -8.63
N MET A 45 -4.11 3.10 -8.99
CA MET A 45 -3.16 4.09 -9.51
C MET A 45 -2.94 5.18 -8.47
N ILE A 46 -1.68 5.38 -8.09
CA ILE A 46 -1.22 6.55 -7.35
C ILE A 46 -0.59 7.50 -8.36
N LEU A 47 -1.12 8.73 -8.48
CA LEU A 47 -0.57 9.76 -9.36
C LEU A 47 0.15 10.81 -8.51
N GLY A 48 1.49 10.78 -8.54
CA GLY A 48 2.33 11.85 -8.01
C GLY A 48 2.67 12.84 -9.13
N LEU A 49 2.36 14.12 -8.95
CA LEU A 49 2.75 15.19 -9.87
C LEU A 49 3.77 16.08 -9.17
N ALA A 50 5.02 16.06 -9.64
CA ALA A 50 6.07 16.96 -9.18
C ALA A 50 6.38 18.00 -10.28
N ASP A 51 6.61 19.25 -9.88
CA ASP A 51 7.21 20.25 -10.78
C ASP A 51 8.74 20.12 -10.72
N GLU A 52 9.31 19.48 -11.73
CA GLU A 52 10.75 19.18 -11.82
C GLU A 52 11.58 20.36 -12.37
N ARG A 53 10.96 21.49 -12.71
CA ARG A 53 11.67 22.65 -13.28
C ARG A 53 12.56 23.37 -12.25
N GLY A 54 12.57 22.91 -11.01
CA GLY A 54 13.39 23.41 -9.91
C GLY A 54 13.59 22.35 -8.83
N THR A 55 14.33 22.71 -7.78
CA THR A 55 14.49 21.83 -6.61
C THR A 55 13.13 21.66 -5.93
N ILE A 56 12.68 20.41 -5.78
CA ILE A 56 11.49 20.10 -4.98
C ILE A 56 11.77 20.55 -3.54
N PRO A 57 10.99 21.48 -2.98
CA PRO A 57 11.24 21.97 -1.63
C PRO A 57 10.93 20.83 -0.64
N ALA A 58 11.86 20.60 0.29
CA ALA A 58 11.59 19.73 1.42
C ALA A 58 10.43 20.30 2.23
N SER A 59 9.48 19.45 2.63
CA SER A 59 8.45 19.88 3.56
C SER A 59 9.09 20.29 4.88
N THR A 60 8.61 21.38 5.47
CA THR A 60 8.97 21.83 6.82
C THR A 60 7.84 21.62 7.82
N GLN A 61 6.69 21.08 7.37
CA GLN A 61 5.53 20.86 8.21
C GLN A 61 5.69 19.56 8.99
N THR A 62 5.71 19.64 10.32
CA THR A 62 5.89 18.48 11.21
C THR A 62 4.89 17.36 10.92
N ALA A 63 3.62 17.68 10.72
CA ALA A 63 2.60 16.68 10.40
C ALA A 63 2.92 15.88 9.12
N GLN A 64 3.46 16.54 8.09
CA GLN A 64 3.84 15.88 6.83
C GLN A 64 5.12 15.04 6.99
N LEU A 65 6.04 15.47 7.85
CA LEU A 65 7.25 14.71 8.16
C LEU A 65 6.92 13.45 8.97
N ASP A 66 6.00 13.55 9.93
CA ASP A 66 5.53 12.42 10.74
C ASP A 66 4.76 11.39 9.89
N GLU A 67 3.90 11.88 8.98
CA GLU A 67 3.19 11.04 8.01
C GLU A 67 4.19 10.33 7.06
N ALA A 68 5.18 11.07 6.55
CA ALA A 68 6.22 10.51 5.69
C ALA A 68 7.06 9.43 6.40
N ALA A 69 7.41 9.65 7.67
CA ALA A 69 8.13 8.66 8.47
C ALA A 69 7.30 7.37 8.66
N THR A 70 5.99 7.51 8.91
CA THR A 70 5.08 6.36 9.04
C THR A 70 4.98 5.58 7.73
N LEU A 71 4.87 6.27 6.60
CA LEU A 71 4.84 5.65 5.27
C LEU A 71 6.16 4.94 4.95
N LEU A 72 7.30 5.54 5.33
CA LEU A 72 8.62 4.94 5.14
C LEU A 72 8.76 3.64 5.95
N ASP A 73 8.41 3.66 7.24
CA ASP A 73 8.43 2.47 8.11
C ASP A 73 7.56 1.32 7.55
N VAL A 74 6.41 1.64 6.96
CA VAL A 74 5.57 0.63 6.30
C VAL A 74 6.28 0.10 5.06
N SER A 75 6.78 0.98 4.19
CA SER A 75 7.48 0.59 2.96
C SER A 75 8.71 -0.28 3.25
N GLU A 76 9.51 0.07 4.26
CA GLU A 76 10.70 -0.68 4.67
C GLU A 76 10.35 -2.10 5.12
N ARG A 77 9.27 -2.30 5.89
CA ARG A 77 8.80 -3.64 6.27
C ARG A 77 8.45 -4.50 5.06
N TYR A 78 7.80 -3.93 4.05
CA TYR A 78 7.52 -4.64 2.80
C TYR A 78 8.79 -4.91 2.00
N HIS A 79 9.74 -3.97 1.97
CA HIS A 79 11.03 -4.15 1.31
C HIS A 79 11.81 -5.32 1.93
N GLU A 80 11.98 -5.34 3.25
CA GLU A 80 12.64 -6.43 3.98
C GLU A 80 11.97 -7.79 3.76
N ALA A 81 10.63 -7.82 3.69
CA ALA A 81 9.89 -9.05 3.51
C ALA A 81 9.94 -9.60 2.08
N LEU A 82 9.88 -8.71 1.08
CA LEU A 82 9.69 -9.11 -0.33
C LEU A 82 11.01 -9.21 -1.09
N VAL A 83 11.90 -8.26 -0.86
CA VAL A 83 13.09 -8.02 -1.69
C VAL A 83 14.32 -7.62 -0.85
N PRO A 84 14.66 -8.34 0.24
CA PRO A 84 15.77 -7.95 1.14
C PRO A 84 17.15 -7.97 0.46
N TRP A 85 17.24 -8.56 -0.73
CA TRP A 85 18.44 -8.67 -1.54
C TRP A 85 18.57 -7.56 -2.60
N ALA A 86 17.52 -6.75 -2.80
CA ALA A 86 17.52 -5.69 -3.79
C ALA A 86 18.39 -4.51 -3.36
N ARG A 87 18.86 -3.76 -4.36
CA ARG A 87 19.56 -2.48 -4.13
C ARG A 87 18.52 -1.38 -3.96
N ASP A 88 18.88 -0.33 -3.23
CA ASP A 88 17.99 0.80 -2.93
C ASP A 88 17.44 1.51 -4.19
N ASP A 89 18.15 1.43 -5.31
CA ASP A 89 17.79 2.03 -6.61
C ASP A 89 17.22 1.02 -7.62
N ASP A 90 16.92 -0.20 -7.21
CA ASP A 90 16.29 -1.20 -8.07
C ASP A 90 14.80 -0.88 -8.28
N GLU A 91 14.50 -0.28 -9.44
CA GLU A 91 13.15 0.10 -9.84
C GLU A 91 12.16 -1.09 -9.78
N GLY A 92 12.60 -2.30 -10.15
CA GLY A 92 11.75 -3.49 -10.11
C GLY A 92 11.37 -3.90 -8.69
N ALA A 93 12.31 -3.75 -7.75
CA ALA A 93 12.08 -3.98 -6.33
C ALA A 93 11.09 -2.94 -5.75
N VAL A 94 11.29 -1.66 -6.07
CA VAL A 94 10.39 -0.56 -5.66
C VAL A 94 8.97 -0.81 -6.18
N ILE A 95 8.80 -1.15 -7.46
CA ILE A 95 7.49 -1.45 -8.04
C ILE A 95 6.83 -2.63 -7.31
N THR A 96 7.59 -3.69 -7.02
CA THR A 96 7.09 -4.89 -6.32
C THR A 96 6.58 -4.53 -4.92
N VAL A 97 7.36 -3.76 -4.15
CA VAL A 97 6.99 -3.29 -2.81
C VAL A 97 5.75 -2.41 -2.86
N MET A 98 5.74 -1.41 -3.75
CA MET A 98 4.62 -0.48 -3.89
C MET A 98 3.33 -1.19 -4.33
N GLN A 99 3.42 -2.20 -5.20
CA GLN A 99 2.28 -2.98 -5.63
C GLN A 99 1.70 -3.81 -4.48
N ALA A 100 2.53 -4.49 -3.69
CA ALA A 100 2.09 -5.25 -2.52
C ALA A 100 1.46 -4.34 -1.45
N LEU A 101 2.08 -3.20 -1.16
CA LEU A 101 1.56 -2.19 -0.26
C LEU A 101 0.20 -1.68 -0.75
N ALA A 102 0.09 -1.33 -2.03
CA ALA A 102 -1.15 -0.81 -2.61
C ALA A 102 -2.30 -1.82 -2.55
N TYR A 103 -2.04 -3.09 -2.87
CA TYR A 103 -3.06 -4.13 -2.78
C TYR A 103 -3.45 -4.47 -1.35
N THR A 104 -2.54 -4.32 -0.39
CA THR A 104 -2.83 -4.60 1.01
C THR A 104 -3.64 -3.48 1.67
N HIS A 105 -3.33 -2.22 1.36
CA HIS A 105 -3.87 -1.07 2.09
C HIS A 105 -4.88 -0.21 1.31
N PHE A 106 -4.85 -0.23 -0.03
CA PHE A 106 -5.64 0.70 -0.85
C PHE A 106 -6.60 0.02 -1.82
N ALA A 107 -6.60 -1.31 -1.90
CA ALA A 107 -7.57 -2.04 -2.72
C ALA A 107 -9.01 -1.90 -2.18
N PRO A 108 -10.05 -1.98 -3.04
CA PRO A 108 -11.43 -2.10 -2.60
C PRO A 108 -11.58 -3.28 -1.62
N GLY A 109 -12.03 -3.01 -0.39
CA GLY A 109 -12.15 -4.00 0.68
C GLY A 109 -10.93 -4.15 1.60
N ALA A 110 -9.84 -3.40 1.38
CA ALA A 110 -8.77 -3.28 2.34
C ALA A 110 -9.28 -2.63 3.63
N LEU A 111 -8.83 -3.15 4.79
CA LEU A 111 -9.09 -2.49 6.07
C LEU A 111 -8.43 -1.11 6.03
N LEU A 112 -9.20 -0.06 6.35
CA LEU A 112 -8.64 1.27 6.53
C LEU A 112 -7.55 1.21 7.60
N ILE A 113 -6.40 1.82 7.34
CA ILE A 113 -5.41 2.07 8.38
C ILE A 113 -6.10 3.00 9.40
N ALA A 114 -6.39 2.48 10.59
CA ALA A 114 -7.02 3.26 11.62
C ALA A 114 -6.01 4.29 12.15
N ASP A 115 -6.34 5.58 12.02
CA ASP A 115 -5.65 6.61 12.77
C ASP A 115 -5.91 6.36 14.26
N THR A 116 -4.91 5.86 14.99
CA THR A 116 -4.87 6.00 16.47
C THR A 116 -4.50 7.44 16.85
N ALA A 117 -5.12 8.43 16.19
CA ALA A 117 -5.05 9.82 16.60
C ALA A 117 -6.00 10.02 17.79
N GLY A 118 -5.48 9.70 18.98
CA GLY A 118 -5.89 10.22 20.28
C GLY A 118 -7.39 10.51 20.48
N GLN A 119 -8.07 9.53 21.08
CA GLN A 119 -9.17 9.78 22.01
C GLN A 119 -8.73 10.86 23.01
N LYS A 120 -9.15 12.12 22.80
CA LYS A 120 -9.23 13.11 23.88
C LYS A 120 -10.63 12.98 24.45
N ASP A 121 -10.72 12.21 25.54
CA ASP A 121 -11.87 12.29 26.44
C ASP A 121 -11.88 13.70 27.07
N ASP A 122 -13.03 14.36 26.97
CA ASP A 122 -13.41 15.59 27.70
C ASP A 122 -13.57 15.31 29.21
#